data_AF-A0A532F914-F1
#
_entry.id   AF-A0A532F914-F1
#
_cell.length_a   1.000
_cell.length_b   1.000
_cell.length_c   1.000
_cell.angle_alpha   90.00
_cell.angle_beta   90.00
_cell.angle_gamma   90.00
#
_symmetry.space_group_name_H-M   'P 1'
#
loop_
_entity.id
_entity.type
_entity.pdbx_description
1 polymer ?
#
loop_
_entity_poly.entity_id
_entity_poly.type
_entity_poly.pdbx_seq_one_letter_code
_entity_poly.pdbx_strand_id
1 'polypeptide(L)'
;MSDPESPSEIEQGEGGPVAREPERREPVFNLPPVVLAVIGICVGVFLMQQYVLSQDQQLILLYDGAFIPVLYTGQYGFDWFLFSRPFTYAFLHGGFAHLAINMVWLAAFGSPLANRFGALRFSLFFAATGLAAVALFWA
;
A
#
# COMPACT_ATOMS: atom_id res chain seq x y z
N MET A 1 80.76 9.69 -16.69
CA MET A 1 80.75 8.88 -15.45
C MET A 1 80.18 9.74 -14.35
N SER A 2 79.00 9.35 -13.87
CA SER A 2 78.28 9.69 -12.63
C SER A 2 76.78 9.72 -12.96
N ASP A 3 76.01 8.92 -12.23
CA ASP A 3 74.75 8.26 -12.56
C ASP A 3 73.51 9.15 -12.82
N PRO A 4 72.43 8.62 -13.45
CA PRO A 4 71.12 9.23 -13.37
C PRO A 4 70.55 9.03 -11.96
N GLU A 5 70.08 10.10 -11.32
CA GLU A 5 69.35 10.00 -10.05
C GLU A 5 68.10 9.13 -10.24
N SER A 6 68.09 7.99 -9.57
CA SER A 6 66.88 7.18 -9.36
C SER A 6 65.87 8.03 -8.60
N PRO A 7 64.61 8.17 -9.07
CA PRO A 7 63.56 8.74 -8.26
C PRO A 7 63.49 7.97 -6.93
N SER A 8 63.69 8.68 -5.83
CA SER A 8 63.50 8.18 -4.48
C SER A 8 62.07 7.67 -4.33
N GLU A 9 61.91 6.38 -4.02
CA GLU A 9 61.07 5.75 -2.99
C GLU A 9 59.91 6.54 -2.32
N ILE A 10 59.23 7.46 -3.00
CA ILE A 10 57.95 8.06 -2.56
C ILE A 10 56.80 7.32 -3.24
N GLU A 11 56.91 5.99 -3.34
CA GLU A 11 55.84 5.10 -3.82
C GLU A 11 55.40 4.09 -2.77
N GLN A 12 55.70 4.34 -1.49
CA GLN A 12 55.31 3.42 -0.42
C GLN A 12 54.52 4.10 0.67
N GLY A 13 53.21 3.94 0.55
CA GLY A 13 52.34 3.84 1.72
C GLY A 13 51.39 5.00 1.89
N GLU A 14 50.26 4.94 1.20
CA GLU A 14 48.98 5.31 1.80
C GLU A 14 47.81 4.62 1.07
N GLY A 15 47.99 3.33 0.79
CA GLY A 15 46.88 2.40 0.61
C GLY A 15 46.26 2.07 1.97
N GLY A 16 45.80 3.08 2.71
CA GLY A 16 44.99 2.86 3.91
C GLY A 16 43.77 2.03 3.53
N PRO A 17 43.29 1.11 4.38
CA PRO A 17 42.07 0.38 4.07
C PRO A 17 40.98 1.44 3.87
N VAL A 18 40.52 1.60 2.62
CA VAL A 18 39.30 2.34 2.33
C VAL A 18 38.24 1.60 3.12
N ALA A 19 37.92 2.11 4.30
CA ALA A 19 36.80 1.65 5.08
C ALA A 19 35.62 1.83 4.14
N ARG A 20 35.16 0.72 3.54
CA ARG A 20 33.91 0.70 2.81
C ARG A 20 32.90 1.22 3.81
N GLU A 21 32.43 2.45 3.62
CA GLU A 21 31.32 2.96 4.41
C GLU A 21 30.26 1.85 4.38
N PRO A 22 29.74 1.40 5.54
CA PRO A 22 28.74 0.36 5.54
C PRO A 22 27.62 0.88 4.64
N GLU A 23 27.38 0.21 3.51
CA GLU A 23 26.28 0.54 2.60
C GLU A 23 25.04 0.68 3.47
N ARG A 24 24.61 1.93 3.68
CA ARG A 24 23.44 2.24 4.46
C ARG A 24 22.31 1.59 3.69
N ARG A 25 21.88 0.41 4.14
CA ARG A 25 20.76 -0.33 3.57
C ARG A 25 19.58 0.63 3.59
N GLU A 26 19.30 1.26 2.46
CA GLU A 26 18.07 2.00 2.30
C GLU A 26 16.96 0.97 2.49
N PRO A 27 16.06 1.16 3.47
CA PRO A 27 15.00 0.20 3.69
C PRO A 27 14.25 0.04 2.36
N VAL A 28 14.28 -1.18 1.82
CA VAL A 28 13.69 -1.56 0.52
C VAL A 28 12.19 -1.20 0.46
N PHE A 29 11.58 -0.94 1.62
CA PHE A 29 10.20 -0.51 1.80
C PHE A 29 10.11 0.80 2.58
N ASN A 30 10.57 1.91 2.01
CA ASN A 30 10.11 3.24 2.48
C ASN A 30 8.71 3.53 1.93
N LEU A 31 7.73 2.71 2.33
CA LEU A 31 6.34 2.90 1.90
C LEU A 31 5.81 4.21 2.49
N PRO A 32 5.17 5.07 1.68
CA PRO A 32 4.56 6.29 2.19
C PRO A 32 3.57 5.96 3.31
N PRO A 33 3.53 6.72 4.42
CA PRO A 33 2.68 6.41 5.57
C PRO A 33 1.21 6.20 5.21
N VAL A 34 0.70 6.94 4.22
CA VAL A 34 -0.69 6.79 3.73
C VAL A 34 -0.93 5.45 3.02
N VAL A 35 0.04 4.94 2.26
CA VAL A 35 -0.06 3.64 1.59
C VAL A 35 -0.01 2.54 2.64
N LEU A 36 0.91 2.66 3.61
CA LEU A 36 1.00 1.74 4.73
C LEU A 36 -0.29 1.73 5.57
N ALA A 37 -0.91 2.88 5.78
CA ALA A 37 -2.18 2.98 6.50
C ALA A 37 -3.31 2.23 5.78
N VAL A 38 -3.45 2.42 4.45
CA VAL A 38 -4.45 1.67 3.66
C VAL A 38 -4.18 0.17 3.70
N ILE A 39 -2.93 -0.26 3.55
CA ILE A 39 -2.54 -1.67 3.66
C ILE A 39 -2.90 -2.21 5.05
N GLY A 40 -2.55 -1.47 6.11
CA GLY A 40 -2.84 -1.83 7.49
C GLY A 40 -4.34 -1.98 7.76
N ILE A 41 -5.18 -1.09 7.21
CA ILE A 41 -6.64 -1.19 7.32
C ILE A 41 -7.14 -2.45 6.63
N CYS A 42 -6.74 -2.71 5.38
CA CYS A 42 -7.16 -3.91 4.63
C CYS A 42 -6.77 -5.20 5.34
N VAL A 43 -5.51 -5.27 5.81
CA VAL A 43 -5.01 -6.42 6.57
C VAL A 43 -5.76 -6.56 7.89
N GLY A 44 -5.94 -5.47 8.63
CA GLY A 44 -6.67 -5.49 9.90
C GLY A 44 -8.12 -5.98 9.76
N VAL A 45 -8.84 -5.47 8.77
CA VAL A 45 -10.21 -5.91 8.45
C VAL A 45 -10.24 -7.37 8.02
N PHE A 46 -9.25 -7.83 7.24
CA PHE A 46 -9.16 -9.24 6.86
C PHE A 46 -8.89 -10.14 8.06
N LEU A 47 -7.93 -9.80 8.92
CA LEU A 47 -7.64 -10.58 10.14
C LEU A 47 -8.84 -10.61 11.09
N MET A 48 -9.55 -9.49 11.23
CA MET A 48 -10.80 -9.43 12.00
C MET A 48 -11.83 -10.42 11.44
N GLN A 49 -12.04 -10.45 10.12
CA GLN A 49 -12.95 -11.40 9.48
C GLN A 49 -12.55 -12.87 9.71
N GLN A 50 -11.25 -13.19 9.68
CA GLN A 50 -10.79 -14.58 9.77
C GLN A 50 -10.72 -15.11 11.20
N TYR A 51 -10.42 -14.25 12.18
CA TYR A 51 -10.02 -14.71 13.51
C TYR A 51 -10.84 -14.10 14.67
N VAL A 52 -11.65 -13.07 14.42
CA VAL A 52 -12.35 -12.34 15.48
C VAL A 52 -13.87 -12.45 15.33
N LEU A 53 -14.39 -12.30 14.11
CA LEU A 53 -15.85 -12.28 13.89
C LEU A 53 -16.43 -13.70 13.87
N SER A 54 -17.59 -13.84 14.52
CA SER A 54 -18.49 -14.98 14.29
C SER A 54 -19.10 -14.90 12.88
N GLN A 55 -19.71 -16.00 12.44
CA GLN A 55 -20.37 -16.07 11.13
C GLN A 55 -21.45 -14.99 10.95
N ASP A 56 -22.29 -14.76 11.96
CA ASP A 56 -23.34 -13.73 11.89
C ASP A 56 -22.74 -12.32 11.82
N GLN A 57 -21.69 -12.05 12.60
CA GLN A 57 -20.99 -10.76 12.55
C GLN A 57 -20.28 -10.54 11.21
N GLN A 58 -19.75 -11.61 10.60
CA GLN A 58 -19.15 -11.54 9.28
C GLN A 58 -20.21 -11.23 8.20
N LEU A 59 -21.39 -11.83 8.30
CA LEU A 59 -22.51 -11.52 7.40
C LEU A 59 -22.97 -10.07 7.56
N ILE A 60 -23.06 -9.57 8.80
CA ILE A 60 -23.39 -8.16 9.07
C ILE A 60 -22.33 -7.24 8.47
N LEU A 61 -21.04 -7.50 8.72
CA LEU A 61 -19.95 -6.70 8.14
C LEU A 61 -20.01 -6.69 6.61
N LEU A 62 -20.27 -7.84 5.99
CA LEU A 62 -20.35 -7.94 4.54
C LEU A 62 -21.58 -7.19 4.00
N TYR A 63 -22.74 -7.31 4.65
CA TYR A 63 -23.95 -6.60 4.25
C TYR A 63 -23.80 -5.08 4.40
N ASP A 64 -23.23 -4.60 5.51
CA ASP A 64 -23.07 -3.17 5.79
C ASP A 64 -21.89 -2.55 5.04
N GLY A 65 -20.85 -3.34 4.74
CA GLY A 65 -19.60 -2.86 4.15
C GLY A 65 -19.44 -3.11 2.65
N ALA A 66 -20.08 -4.13 2.06
CA ALA A 66 -19.94 -4.41 0.64
C ALA A 66 -20.83 -3.51 -0.21
N PHE A 67 -20.36 -3.17 -1.41
CA PHE A 67 -21.20 -2.55 -2.40
C PHE A 67 -22.12 -3.60 -3.03
N ILE A 68 -23.43 -3.50 -2.74
CA ILE A 68 -24.46 -4.42 -3.22
C ILE A 68 -25.42 -3.62 -4.13
N PRO A 69 -25.33 -3.76 -5.47
CA PRO A 69 -26.09 -2.94 -6.40
C PRO A 69 -27.60 -2.96 -6.16
N VAL A 70 -28.17 -4.13 -5.86
CA VAL A 70 -29.62 -4.26 -5.73
C VAL A 70 -30.22 -3.35 -4.64
N LEU A 71 -29.44 -2.96 -3.63
CA LEU A 71 -29.90 -2.10 -2.53
C LEU A 71 -30.09 -0.63 -2.95
N TYR A 72 -29.54 -0.21 -4.09
CA TYR A 72 -29.70 1.14 -4.63
C TYR A 72 -30.87 1.27 -5.62
N THR A 73 -31.60 0.18 -5.87
CA THR A 73 -32.78 0.17 -6.75
C THR A 73 -34.01 0.85 -6.13
N GLY A 74 -33.96 1.16 -4.83
CA GLY A 74 -35.09 1.73 -4.08
C GLY A 74 -36.12 0.69 -3.60
N GLN A 75 -35.95 -0.59 -3.93
CA GLN A 75 -36.92 -1.63 -3.57
C GLN A 75 -36.83 -2.14 -2.12
N TYR A 76 -35.73 -1.82 -1.42
CA TYR A 76 -35.43 -2.36 -0.09
C TYR A 76 -35.53 -1.31 1.03
N GLY A 77 -36.13 -0.15 0.75
CA GLY A 77 -36.23 0.95 1.71
C GLY A 77 -34.93 1.74 1.88
N PHE A 78 -34.93 2.65 2.86
CA PHE A 78 -33.78 3.48 3.16
C PHE A 78 -32.84 2.80 4.15
N ASP A 79 -31.54 2.85 3.86
CA ASP A 79 -30.48 2.31 4.68
C ASP A 79 -29.32 3.33 4.74
N TRP A 80 -28.88 3.66 5.96
CA TRP A 80 -27.80 4.64 6.17
C TRP A 80 -26.48 4.19 5.55
N PHE A 81 -26.26 2.87 5.43
CA PHE A 81 -25.04 2.32 4.86
C PHE A 81 -24.92 2.56 3.35
N LEU A 82 -26.00 2.96 2.65
CA LEU A 82 -25.98 3.31 1.22
C LEU A 82 -24.94 4.40 0.90
N PHE A 83 -24.63 5.29 1.85
CA PHE A 83 -23.60 6.32 1.66
C PHE A 83 -22.18 5.82 1.88
N SER A 84 -22.00 4.79 2.71
CA SER A 84 -20.67 4.29 3.10
C SER A 84 -20.17 3.12 2.25
N ARG A 85 -21.08 2.22 1.83
CA ARG A 85 -20.79 1.05 0.98
C ARG A 85 -19.97 1.35 -0.27
N PRO A 86 -20.17 2.48 -0.99
CA PRO A 86 -19.35 2.83 -2.16
C PRO A 86 -17.87 3.12 -1.84
N PHE A 87 -17.51 3.22 -0.56
CA PHE A 87 -16.14 3.43 -0.09
C PHE A 87 -15.61 2.23 0.70
N THR A 88 -16.43 1.67 1.60
CA THR A 88 -16.01 0.62 2.54
C THR A 88 -15.71 -0.71 1.85
N TYR A 89 -16.34 -0.97 0.70
CA TYR A 89 -16.10 -2.20 -0.06
C TYR A 89 -14.62 -2.36 -0.48
N ALA A 90 -13.91 -1.24 -0.72
CA ALA A 90 -12.52 -1.24 -1.15
C ALA A 90 -11.54 -1.84 -0.12
N PHE A 91 -11.98 -1.99 1.14
CA PHE A 91 -11.19 -2.56 2.22
C PHE A 91 -11.53 -4.04 2.51
N LEU A 92 -12.62 -4.56 1.94
CA LEU A 92 -13.07 -5.94 2.13
C LEU A 92 -12.40 -6.88 1.14
N HIS A 93 -11.91 -8.02 1.64
CA HIS A 93 -11.21 -9.02 0.83
C HIS A 93 -11.73 -10.43 1.14
N GLY A 94 -12.18 -11.14 0.10
CA GLY A 94 -12.76 -12.49 0.23
C GLY A 94 -11.77 -13.64 0.40
N GLY A 95 -10.47 -13.38 0.48
CA GLY A 95 -9.47 -14.42 0.66
C GLY A 95 -8.03 -13.91 0.67
N PHE A 96 -7.12 -14.74 1.18
CA PHE A 96 -5.71 -14.38 1.37
C PHE A 96 -5.02 -14.01 0.05
N ALA A 97 -5.20 -14.79 -1.03
CA ALA A 97 -4.58 -14.49 -2.31
C ALA A 97 -5.07 -13.15 -2.89
N HIS A 98 -6.37 -12.87 -2.79
CA HIS A 98 -6.95 -11.59 -3.23
C HIS A 98 -6.36 -10.41 -2.44
N LEU A 99 -6.24 -10.53 -1.11
CA LEU A 99 -5.58 -9.53 -0.28
C LEU A 99 -4.12 -9.35 -0.68
N ALA A 100 -3.33 -10.42 -0.74
CA ALA A 100 -1.90 -10.36 -0.98
C ALA A 100 -1.57 -9.67 -2.31
N ILE A 101 -2.27 -10.04 -3.38
CA ILE A 101 -2.07 -9.44 -4.71
C ILE A 101 -2.42 -7.94 -4.69
N ASN A 102 -3.52 -7.54 -4.05
CA ASN A 102 -3.88 -6.12 -3.93
C ASN A 102 -2.85 -5.34 -3.12
N MET A 103 -2.35 -5.88 -2.00
CA MET A 103 -1.36 -5.18 -1.17
C MET A 103 -0.03 -5.02 -1.89
N VAL A 104 0.41 -6.03 -2.65
CA VAL A 104 1.61 -5.94 -3.49
C VAL A 104 1.44 -4.86 -4.56
N TRP A 105 0.30 -4.84 -5.25
CA TRP A 105 0.04 -3.82 -6.27
C TRP A 105 -0.10 -2.41 -5.70
N LEU A 106 -0.78 -2.28 -4.55
CA LEU A 106 -0.92 -1.01 -3.85
C LEU A 106 0.46 -0.50 -3.37
N ALA A 107 1.31 -1.38 -2.86
CA ALA A 107 2.67 -1.02 -2.48
C ALA A 107 3.49 -0.57 -3.71
N ALA A 108 3.43 -1.32 -4.81
CA ALA A 108 4.21 -1.05 -6.02
C ALA A 108 3.77 0.23 -6.75
N PHE A 109 2.46 0.46 -6.91
CA PHE A 109 1.92 1.57 -7.68
C PHE A 109 1.41 2.73 -6.84
N GLY A 110 0.89 2.45 -5.64
CA GLY A 110 0.43 3.47 -4.72
C GLY A 110 1.58 4.30 -4.16
N SER A 111 2.75 3.70 -3.94
CA SER A 111 3.90 4.41 -3.35
C SER A 111 4.45 5.53 -4.23
N PRO A 112 4.75 5.31 -5.54
CA PRO A 112 5.16 6.40 -6.42
C PRO A 112 4.11 7.51 -6.51
N LEU A 113 2.82 7.14 -6.54
CA LEU A 113 1.73 8.10 -6.62
C LEU A 113 1.64 8.96 -5.35
N ALA A 114 1.68 8.32 -4.17
CA ALA A 114 1.64 9.00 -2.88
C ALA A 114 2.88 9.89 -2.66
N ASN A 115 4.06 9.45 -3.09
CA ASN A 115 5.28 10.26 -3.04
C ASN A 115 5.17 11.52 -3.91
N ARG A 116 4.51 11.43 -5.08
CA ARG A 116 4.33 12.57 -5.98
C ARG A 116 3.23 13.53 -5.53
N PHE A 117 2.13 12.98 -5.00
CA PHE A 117 0.92 13.76 -4.71
C PHE A 117 0.79 14.18 -3.26
N GLY A 118 1.51 13.53 -2.34
CA GLY A 118 1.29 13.65 -0.91
C GLY A 118 0.02 12.92 -0.45
N ALA A 119 -0.12 12.80 0.87
CA ALA A 119 -1.13 11.93 1.49
C ALA A 119 -2.59 12.32 1.12
N LEU A 120 -2.93 13.61 1.17
CA LEU A 120 -4.31 14.06 0.91
C LEU A 120 -4.76 13.76 -0.52
N ARG A 121 -3.96 14.16 -1.51
CA ARG A 121 -4.28 13.97 -2.93
C ARG A 121 -4.28 12.50 -3.31
N PHE A 122 -3.38 11.69 -2.73
CA PHE A 122 -3.44 10.24 -2.87
C PHE A 122 -4.74 9.66 -2.30
N SER A 123 -5.16 10.09 -1.10
CA SER A 123 -6.39 9.60 -0.47
C SER A 123 -7.63 9.96 -1.28
N LEU A 124 -7.70 11.20 -1.82
CA LEU A 124 -8.77 11.62 -2.72
C LEU A 124 -8.77 10.84 -4.02
N PHE A 125 -7.59 10.59 -4.61
CA PHE A 125 -7.46 9.77 -5.81
C PHE A 125 -7.90 8.32 -5.56
N PHE A 126 -7.51 7.72 -4.43
CA PHE A 126 -7.93 6.40 -4.01
C PHE A 126 -9.45 6.32 -3.87
N ALA A 127 -10.06 7.29 -3.18
CA ALA A 127 -11.52 7.36 -3.04
C ALA A 127 -12.23 7.55 -4.39
N ALA A 128 -11.73 8.44 -5.26
CA ALA A 128 -12.32 8.71 -6.56
C ALA A 128 -12.26 7.49 -7.50
N THR A 129 -11.14 6.78 -7.51
CA THR A 129 -11.00 5.54 -8.30
C THR A 129 -11.87 4.41 -7.75
N GLY A 130 -12.02 4.29 -6.43
CA GLY A 130 -12.99 3.39 -5.81
C GLY A 130 -14.43 3.68 -6.22
N LEU A 131 -14.82 4.95 -6.24
CA LEU A 131 -16.15 5.36 -6.72
C LEU A 131 -16.34 5.12 -8.22
N ALA A 132 -15.31 5.35 -9.03
CA ALA A 132 -15.35 5.05 -10.46
C ALA A 132 -15.57 3.55 -10.70
N ALA A 133 -14.90 2.67 -9.93
CA ALA A 133 -15.12 1.23 -10.01
C ALA A 133 -16.56 0.84 -9.63
N VAL A 134 -17.16 1.48 -8.62
CA VAL A 134 -18.59 1.30 -8.28
C VAL A 134 -19.50 1.68 -9.44
N ALA A 135 -19.27 2.86 -10.04
CA ALA A 135 -20.08 3.34 -11.16
C ALA A 135 -19.98 2.41 -12.38
N LEU A 136 -18.80 1.83 -12.64
CA LEU A 136 -18.60 0.89 -13.75
C LEU A 136 -19.13 -0.51 -13.43
N PHE A 137 -19.06 -0.96 -12.18
CA PHE A 137 -19.63 -2.24 -11.76
C PHE A 137 -21.16 -2.25 -11.78
N TRP A 138 -21.78 -1.08 -11.60
CA TRP A 138 -23.21 -0.88 -11.73
C TRP A 138 -23.73 -1.01 -13.17
N ALA A 139 -22.93 -0.57 -14.15
CA ALA A 139 -23.30 -0.46 -15.55
C ALA A 139 -23.37 -1.83 -16.26
#